data_AF-A0A9Q0AGY5-F1
#
_entry.id   AF-A0A9Q0AGY5-F1
#
_cell.length_a   1.000
_cell.length_b   1.000
_cell.length_c   1.000
_cell.angle_alpha   90.00
_cell.angle_beta   90.00
_cell.angle_gamma   90.00
#
_symmetry.space_group_name_H-M   'P 1'
#
loop_
_entity.id
_entity.type
_entity.pdbx_description
1 polymer ?
#
loop_
_entity_poly.entity_id
_entity_poly.type
_entity_poly.pdbx_seq_one_letter_code
_entity_poly.pdbx_strand_id
1 'polypeptide(L)'
;MVTGDNKLTAQAIAKECGILKPDGLVMEGPEFRNLSRLQQEDIIPNLQVLARSSPEDKRILVRRLKDMGQTVAVTGDGTNDAPALKLADVGFSMGIAGTE
;
A
#
# COMPACT_ATOMS: atom_id res chain seq x y z
N MET A 1 -2.29 -0.31 5.03
CA MET A 1 -1.56 -1.59 4.92
C MET A 1 -1.50 -1.99 3.46
N VAL A 2 -0.32 -2.38 2.97
CA VAL A 2 -0.13 -2.85 1.59
C VAL A 2 0.65 -4.16 1.67
N THR A 3 0.07 -5.26 1.20
CA THR A 3 0.67 -6.60 1.32
C THR A 3 0.42 -7.44 0.07
N GLY A 4 1.31 -8.40 -0.18
CA GLY A 4 1.16 -9.46 -1.17
C GLY A 4 0.23 -10.60 -0.71
N ASP A 5 -0.16 -10.63 0.56
CA ASP A 5 -1.05 -11.65 1.13
C ASP A 5 -2.45 -11.63 0.52
N ASN A 6 -3.19 -12.71 0.76
CA ASN A 6 -4.59 -12.77 0.36
C ASN A 6 -5.46 -11.71 1.08
N LYS A 7 -6.59 -11.36 0.48
CA LYS A 7 -7.49 -10.32 1.00
C LYS A 7 -8.04 -10.63 2.39
N LEU A 8 -8.40 -11.90 2.65
CA LEU A 8 -9.02 -12.31 3.92
C LEU A 8 -8.04 -12.19 5.10
N THR A 9 -6.80 -12.68 4.95
CA THR A 9 -5.77 -12.58 5.98
C THR A 9 -5.36 -11.13 6.19
N ALA A 10 -5.12 -10.37 5.11
CA ALA A 10 -4.80 -8.95 5.22
C ALA A 10 -5.89 -8.16 5.95
N GLN A 11 -7.17 -8.46 5.65
CA GLN A 11 -8.31 -7.83 6.31
C GLN A 11 -8.40 -8.21 7.80
N ALA A 12 -8.20 -9.49 8.15
CA ALA A 12 -8.23 -9.94 9.53
C ALA A 12 -7.13 -9.26 10.37
N ILE A 13 -5.88 -9.30 9.89
CA ILE A 13 -4.74 -8.66 10.57
C ILE A 13 -4.95 -7.14 10.66
N ALA A 14 -5.41 -6.50 9.59
CA ALA A 14 -5.65 -5.05 9.60
C ALA A 14 -6.73 -4.65 10.62
N LYS A 15 -7.75 -5.48 10.85
CA LYS A 15 -8.75 -5.24 11.91
C LYS A 15 -8.13 -5.39 13.30
N GLU A 16 -7.40 -6.46 13.54
CA GLU A 16 -6.75 -6.72 14.83
C GLU A 16 -5.73 -5.63 15.19
N CYS A 17 -4.98 -5.13 14.21
CA CYS A 17 -4.03 -4.03 14.39
C CYS A 17 -4.69 -2.63 14.46
N GLY A 18 -6.02 -2.51 14.31
CA GLY A 18 -6.73 -1.23 14.30
C GLY A 18 -6.47 -0.35 13.06
N ILE A 19 -5.93 -0.94 11.99
CA ILE A 19 -5.69 -0.26 10.71
C ILE A 19 -6.99 -0.13 9.91
N LEU A 20 -7.81 -1.18 9.91
CA LEU A 20 -9.09 -1.20 9.20
C LEU A 20 -10.22 -0.69 10.10
N LYS A 21 -10.76 0.47 9.77
CA LYS A 21 -11.94 1.10 10.38
C LYS A 21 -13.24 0.52 9.80
N PRO A 22 -14.40 0.66 10.48
CA PRO A 22 -15.68 0.13 10.00
C PRO A 22 -16.09 0.58 8.59
N ASP A 23 -15.69 1.78 8.19
CA ASP A 23 -15.93 2.41 6.88
C ASP A 23 -14.73 2.32 5.92
N GLY A 24 -13.67 1.61 6.33
CA GLY A 24 -12.44 1.45 5.57
C GLY A 24 -12.60 0.55 4.35
N LEU A 25 -11.95 0.93 3.25
CA LEU A 25 -11.94 0.15 2.01
C LEU A 25 -10.80 -0.87 2.00
N VAL A 26 -11.13 -2.10 1.58
CA VAL A 26 -10.20 -3.20 1.31
C VAL A 26 -10.30 -3.60 -0.16
N MET A 27 -9.18 -3.50 -0.88
CA MET A 27 -9.11 -3.75 -2.33
C MET A 27 -7.95 -4.70 -2.66
N GLU A 28 -8.01 -5.39 -3.79
CA GLU A 28 -6.86 -6.15 -4.30
C GLU A 28 -6.01 -5.31 -5.28
N GLY A 29 -4.69 -5.56 -5.32
CA GLY A 29 -3.75 -4.86 -6.20
C GLY A 29 -4.18 -4.81 -7.68
N PRO A 30 -4.58 -5.93 -8.30
CA PRO A 30 -5.05 -5.93 -9.70
C PRO A 30 -6.30 -5.07 -9.92
N GLU A 31 -7.22 -5.04 -8.96
CA GLU A 31 -8.42 -4.19 -9.03
C GLU A 31 -8.00 -2.71 -9.01
N PHE A 32 -7.14 -2.33 -8.08
CA PHE A 32 -6.62 -0.96 -7.95
C PHE A 32 -5.86 -0.47 -9.18
N ARG A 33 -4.95 -1.30 -9.72
CA ARG A 33 -4.12 -0.94 -10.87
C ARG A 33 -4.93 -0.77 -12.16
N ASN A 34 -6.05 -1.48 -12.29
CA ASN A 34 -6.94 -1.37 -13.45
C ASN A 34 -7.89 -0.16 -13.38
N LEU A 35 -7.97 0.55 -12.25
CA LEU A 35 -8.70 1.80 -12.16
C LEU A 35 -8.00 2.91 -12.96
N SER A 36 -8.80 3.82 -13.50
CA SER A 36 -8.27 5.07 -14.06
C SER A 36 -7.61 5.90 -12.97
N ARG A 37 -6.73 6.83 -13.36
CA ARG A 37 -6.05 7.71 -12.42
C ARG A 37 -7.01 8.46 -11.48
N LEU A 38 -8.10 9.01 -12.02
CA LEU A 38 -9.10 9.74 -11.22
C LEU A 38 -9.78 8.82 -10.21
N GLN A 39 -10.18 7.62 -10.63
CA GLN A 39 -10.76 6.64 -9.72
C GLN A 39 -9.79 6.19 -8.63
N GLN A 40 -8.50 6.04 -8.94
CA GLN A 40 -7.47 5.77 -7.93
C GLN A 40 -7.41 6.90 -6.90
N GLU A 41 -7.32 8.16 -7.36
CA GLU A 41 -7.25 9.34 -6.50
C GLU A 41 -8.51 9.50 -5.62
N ASP A 42 -9.69 9.16 -6.14
CA ASP A 42 -10.96 9.21 -5.39
C ASP A 42 -11.04 8.16 -4.27
N ILE A 43 -10.51 6.95 -4.48
CA ILE A 43 -10.62 5.88 -3.47
C ILE A 43 -9.49 5.89 -2.43
N ILE A 44 -8.31 6.42 -2.79
CA ILE A 44 -7.12 6.40 -1.94
C ILE A 44 -7.38 6.92 -0.51
N PRO A 45 -8.14 8.02 -0.30
CA PRO A 45 -8.43 8.51 1.05
C PRO A 45 -9.13 7.50 1.96
N ASN A 46 -9.90 6.58 1.39
CA ASN A 46 -10.62 5.54 2.13
C ASN A 46 -9.95 4.16 2.06
N LEU A 47 -8.94 4.00 1.19
CA LEU A 47 -8.21 2.75 0.99
C LEU A 47 -7.25 2.47 2.16
N GLN A 48 -7.63 1.54 3.04
CA GLN A 48 -6.84 1.20 4.22
C GLN A 48 -6.05 -0.11 4.04
N VAL A 49 -6.53 -1.01 3.19
CA VAL A 49 -5.86 -2.28 2.91
C VAL A 49 -5.83 -2.53 1.41
N LEU A 50 -4.62 -2.67 0.86
CA LEU A 50 -4.38 -3.15 -0.49
C LEU A 50 -3.71 -4.53 -0.42
N ALA A 51 -4.48 -5.58 -0.69
CA ALA A 51 -4.04 -6.98 -0.62
C ALA A 51 -3.61 -7.49 -2.00
N ARG A 52 -2.92 -8.65 -2.06
CA ARG A 52 -2.36 -9.22 -3.30
C ARG A 52 -1.60 -8.21 -4.15
N SER A 53 -0.90 -7.30 -3.49
CA SER A 53 -0.19 -6.20 -4.13
C SER A 53 1.13 -6.68 -4.72
N SER A 54 1.32 -6.45 -6.01
CA SER A 54 2.61 -6.54 -6.68
C SER A 54 3.49 -5.32 -6.33
N PRO A 55 4.82 -5.39 -6.55
CA PRO A 55 5.71 -4.24 -6.40
C PRO A 55 5.26 -3.00 -7.20
N GLU A 56 4.64 -3.21 -8.37
CA GLU A 56 4.08 -2.14 -9.18
C GLU A 56 2.88 -1.48 -8.51
N ASP A 57 1.96 -2.26 -7.92
CA ASP A 57 0.78 -1.72 -7.23
C ASP A 57 1.20 -0.83 -6.06
N LYS A 58 2.21 -1.27 -5.28
CA LYS A 58 2.80 -0.47 -4.18
C LYS A 58 3.35 0.87 -4.70
N ARG A 59 4.11 0.83 -5.80
CA ARG A 59 4.69 2.02 -6.43
C ARG A 59 3.61 2.97 -6.96
N ILE A 60 2.55 2.46 -7.60
CA ILE A 60 1.43 3.27 -8.10
C ILE A 60 0.75 3.99 -6.95
N LEU A 61 0.44 3.29 -5.86
CA LEU A 61 -0.19 3.89 -4.68
C LEU A 61 0.66 5.04 -4.10
N VAL A 62 1.95 4.81 -3.88
CA VAL A 62 2.87 5.85 -3.40
C VAL A 62 2.93 7.03 -4.38
N ARG A 63 2.99 6.76 -5.69
CA ARG A 63 3.02 7.83 -6.69
C ARG A 63 1.77 8.70 -6.62
N ARG A 64 0.58 8.10 -6.51
CA ARG A 64 -0.69 8.83 -6.44
C ARG A 64 -0.79 9.67 -5.19
N LEU A 65 -0.44 9.12 -4.02
CA LEU A 65 -0.39 9.90 -2.78
C LEU A 65 0.51 11.14 -2.91
N LYS A 66 1.68 11.00 -3.55
CA LYS A 66 2.57 12.14 -3.83
C LYS A 66 1.99 13.12 -4.85
N ASP A 67 1.37 12.63 -5.92
CA ASP A 67 0.69 13.48 -6.91
C ASP A 67 -0.46 14.29 -6.26
N MET A 68 -1.08 13.75 -5.21
CA MET A 68 -2.10 14.41 -4.37
C MET A 68 -1.50 15.37 -3.31
N GLY A 69 -0.19 15.63 -3.35
CA GLY A 69 0.51 16.55 -2.45
C GLY A 69 0.69 16.02 -1.02
N GLN A 70 0.50 14.72 -0.79
CA GLN A 70 0.74 14.12 0.53
C GLN A 70 2.23 13.88 0.76
N THR A 71 2.67 14.01 2.02
CA THR A 71 3.98 13.51 2.44
C THR A 71 3.86 12.02 2.77
N VAL A 72 4.64 11.18 2.10
CA VAL A 72 4.49 9.72 2.14
C VAL A 72 5.68 9.07 2.80
N ALA A 73 5.43 8.33 3.88
CA ALA A 73 6.39 7.40 4.46
C ALA A 73 6.03 5.96 4.08
N VAL A 74 7.03 5.15 3.71
CA VAL A 74 6.86 3.73 3.40
C VAL A 74 7.76 2.92 4.33
N THR A 75 7.21 1.86 4.91
CA THR A 75 7.97 0.84 5.64
C THR A 75 7.91 -0.47 4.87
N GLY A 76 9.04 -1.14 4.72
CA GLY A 76 9.13 -2.39 3.96
C GLY A 76 10.38 -3.18 4.32
N ASP A 77 10.40 -4.45 3.93
CA ASP A 77 11.40 -5.45 4.31
C ASP A 77 12.16 -6.00 3.09
N GLY A 78 12.17 -5.35 1.93
CA GLY A 78 13.04 -5.82 0.87
C GLY A 78 12.76 -5.37 -0.55
N THR A 79 13.17 -6.25 -1.47
CA THR A 79 13.18 -6.06 -2.92
C THR A 79 11.80 -5.71 -3.49
N ASN A 80 10.72 -6.24 -2.91
CA ASN A 80 9.35 -5.98 -3.33
C ASN A 80 8.88 -4.54 -3.01
N ASP A 81 9.47 -3.92 -2.00
CA ASP A 81 9.14 -2.57 -1.56
C ASP A 81 10.15 -1.54 -2.07
N ALA A 82 11.28 -1.97 -2.63
CA ALA A 82 12.34 -1.08 -3.12
C ALA A 82 11.83 0.04 -4.05
N PRO A 83 10.93 -0.22 -5.04
CA PRO A 83 10.41 0.86 -5.87
C PRO A 83 9.56 1.87 -5.10
N ALA A 84 8.78 1.41 -4.11
CA ALA A 84 7.93 2.23 -3.28
C ALA A 84 8.76 3.04 -2.26
N LEU A 85 9.73 2.41 -1.60
CA LEU A 85 10.67 3.03 -0.67
C LEU A 85 11.48 4.15 -1.33
N LYS A 86 11.97 3.93 -2.56
CA LYS A 86 12.73 4.94 -3.31
C LYS A 86 11.88 6.13 -3.73
N LEU A 87 10.58 5.92 -3.96
CA LEU A 87 9.66 6.98 -4.40
C LEU A 87 9.10 7.80 -3.24
N ALA A 88 8.96 7.19 -2.06
CA ALA A 88 8.48 7.83 -0.84
C ALA A 88 9.33 9.04 -0.45
N ASP A 89 8.78 9.94 0.35
CA ASP A 89 9.54 11.05 0.93
C ASP A 89 10.46 10.56 2.05
N VAL A 90 10.02 9.52 2.78
CA VAL A 90 10.83 8.81 3.77
C VAL A 90 10.62 7.31 3.64
N GLY A 91 11.70 6.55 3.50
CA GLY A 91 11.68 5.08 3.45
C GLY A 91 12.30 4.46 4.70
N PHE A 92 11.61 3.49 5.30
CA PHE A 92 12.11 2.68 6.40
C PHE A 92 12.31 1.24 5.92
N SER A 93 13.56 0.78 5.92
CA SER A 93 13.90 -0.61 5.63
C SER A 93 14.10 -1.39 6.92
N MET A 94 13.54 -2.59 7.01
CA MET A 94 13.68 -3.47 8.17
C MET A 94 15.03 -4.21 8.11
N GLY A 95 15.97 -3.89 9.01
CA GLY A 95 17.34 -4.42 8.93
C GLY A 95 17.57 -5.87 9.37
N ILE A 96 16.65 -6.48 10.15
CA ILE A 96 16.81 -7.87 10.66
C ILE A 96 15.97 -8.87 9.86
N ALA A 97 14.76 -8.46 9.47
CA ALA A 97 13.84 -9.27 8.68
C ALA A 97 13.87 -8.93 7.19
N GLY A 98 14.74 -7.99 6.78
CA GLY A 98 14.78 -7.53 5.40
C GLY A 98 15.75 -8.28 4.52
N THR A 99 15.44 -8.32 3.23
CA THR A 99 16.38 -8.78 2.18
C THR A 99 17.29 -7.62 1.75
N GLU A 100 18.59 -7.90 1.60
CA GLU A 100 19.64 -6.94 1.22
C GLU A 100 19.33 -6.15 -0.07
#